data_AF-V5HIH4-F1
#
_entry.id   AF-V5HIH4-F1
#
_cell.length_a   1.000
_cell.length_b   1.000
_cell.length_c   1.000
_cell.angle_alpha   90.00
_cell.angle_beta   90.00
_cell.angle_gamma   90.00
#
_symmetry.space_group_name_H-M   'P 1'
#
loop_
_entity.id
_entity.type
_entity.pdbx_description
1 polymer ?
#
loop_
_entity_poly.entity_id
_entity_poly.type
_entity_poly.pdbx_seq_one_letter_code
_entity_poly.pdbx_strand_id
1 'polypeptide(L)' 'ESSFHTTVVFDECGLYRVEGGDRVCSAEGSGYLDFDVITCTLTCTNRKTTKLPSDVCSPGEVDCTPDVAKKLKTWAFSK' A
#
# COMPACT_ATOMS: atom_id res chain seq x y z
N GLU A 1 -23.95 -23.61 10.53
CA GLU A 1 -22.98 -23.42 9.44
C GLU A 1 -22.78 -21.92 9.27
N SER A 2 -21.77 -21.37 9.95
CA SER A 2 -21.47 -19.94 9.83
C SER A 2 -20.40 -19.79 8.77
N SER A 3 -20.82 -19.27 7.62
CA SER A 3 -20.01 -19.05 6.44
C SER A 3 -18.77 -18.22 6.76
N PHE A 4 -17.60 -18.76 6.41
CA PHE A 4 -16.33 -18.05 6.37
C PHE A 4 -16.42 -16.97 5.28
N HIS A 5 -16.80 -15.76 5.64
CA HIS A 5 -16.38 -14.58 4.90
C HIS A 5 -15.22 -13.95 5.66
N THR A 6 -14.00 -14.38 5.36
CA THR A 6 -12.83 -13.52 5.55
C THR A 6 -13.00 -12.37 4.56
N THR A 7 -13.88 -11.43 4.90
CA THR A 7 -13.76 -10.07 4.40
C THR A 7 -12.40 -9.64 4.88
N VAL A 8 -11.42 -9.62 3.97
CA VAL A 8 -10.22 -8.82 4.19
C VAL A 8 -10.78 -7.43 4.39
N VAL A 9 -10.92 -7.03 5.65
CA VAL A 9 -11.22 -5.66 6.01
C VAL A 9 -9.97 -4.95 5.51
N PHE A 10 -10.03 -4.41 4.28
CA PHE A 10 -9.06 -3.44 3.87
C PHE A 10 -9.24 -2.30 4.86
N ASP A 11 -8.35 -2.26 5.84
CA ASP A 11 -8.16 -1.07 6.63
C ASP A 11 -7.91 0.09 5.65
N GLU A 12 -8.22 1.31 6.09
CA GLU A 12 -8.08 2.50 5.26
C GLU A 12 -6.67 2.61 4.64
N CYS A 13 -5.64 2.14 5.35
CA CYS A 13 -4.27 2.10 4.83
C CYS A 13 -4.11 1.10 3.68
N GLY A 14 -4.70 -0.09 3.78
CA GLY A 14 -4.74 -1.08 2.72
C GLY A 14 -5.34 -0.54 1.42
N LEU A 15 -6.43 0.23 1.50
CA LEU A 15 -7.03 0.89 0.34
C LEU A 15 -6.05 1.87 -0.31
N TYR A 16 -5.50 2.81 0.47
CA TYR A 16 -4.58 3.81 -0.07
C TYR A 16 -3.26 3.22 -0.57
N ARG A 17 -2.82 2.10 0.00
CA ARG A 17 -1.62 1.38 -0.43
C ARG A 17 -1.81 0.77 -1.81
N VAL A 18 -2.95 0.11 -2.05
CA VAL A 18 -3.30 -0.42 -3.37
C VAL A 18 -3.46 0.71 -4.36
N GLU A 19 -4.20 1.77 -4.00
CA GLU A 19 -4.50 2.86 -4.93
C GLU A 19 -3.26 3.71 -5.29
N GLY A 20 -2.43 4.06 -4.31
CA GLY A 20 -1.16 4.74 -4.57
C GLY A 20 -0.14 3.83 -5.25
N GLY A 21 -0.15 2.54 -4.92
CA GLY A 21 0.69 1.54 -5.56
C GLY A 21 0.36 1.38 -7.04
N ASP A 22 -0.93 1.31 -7.35
CA ASP A 22 -1.42 1.22 -8.72
C ASP A 22 -1.08 2.46 -9.54
N ARG A 23 -1.20 3.68 -8.96
CA ARG A 23 -0.77 4.93 -9.61
C ARG A 23 0.73 4.93 -9.94
N VAL A 24 1.56 4.57 -8.96
CA VAL A 24 3.02 4.49 -9.16
C VAL A 24 3.39 3.49 -10.24
N CYS A 25 2.81 2.29 -10.20
CA CYS A 25 3.09 1.27 -11.20
C CYS A 25 2.53 1.64 -12.59
N SER A 26 1.37 2.28 -12.63
CA SER A 26 0.70 2.71 -13.87
C SER A 26 1.47 3.82 -14.58
N ALA A 27 2.10 4.74 -13.84
CA ALA A 27 3.00 5.75 -14.40
C ALA A 27 4.17 5.12 -15.19
N GLU A 28 4.57 3.90 -14.82
CA GLU A 28 5.60 3.10 -15.49
C GLU A 28 5.02 2.11 -16.52
N GLY A 29 3.72 2.17 -16.82
CA GLY A 29 3.03 1.24 -17.73
C GLY A 29 2.90 -0.18 -17.18
N SER A 30 2.84 -0.34 -15.86
CA SER A 30 2.73 -1.63 -15.16
C SER A 30 1.60 -1.63 -14.14
N GLY A 31 1.24 -2.80 -13.61
CA GLY A 31 0.21 -2.93 -12.58
C GLY A 31 0.81 -3.05 -11.18
N TYR A 32 0.01 -2.74 -10.16
CA TYR A 32 0.32 -3.14 -8.79
C TYR A 32 0.43 -4.67 -8.68
N LEU A 33 1.48 -5.17 -8.04
CA LEU A 33 1.64 -6.60 -7.78
C LEU A 33 1.52 -6.90 -6.28
N ASP A 34 2.37 -6.29 -5.47
CA ASP A 34 2.44 -6.57 -4.04
C ASP A 34 3.08 -5.40 -3.28
N PHE A 35 2.93 -5.41 -1.95
CA PHE A 35 3.62 -4.49 -1.07
C PHE A 35 4.04 -5.17 0.23
N ASP A 36 5.33 -5.04 0.53
CA ASP A 36 5.97 -5.53 1.73
C ASP A 36 5.91 -4.46 2.83
N VAL A 37 5.15 -4.74 3.89
CA VAL A 37 4.98 -3.87 5.06
C VAL A 37 6.21 -3.81 5.97
N ILE A 38 7.06 -4.83 5.94
CA ILE A 38 8.27 -4.89 6.77
C ILE A 38 9.33 -3.97 6.17
N THR A 39 9.48 -4.00 4.85
CA THR A 39 10.48 -3.18 4.14
C THR A 39 9.92 -1.88 3.57
N CYS A 40 8.60 -1.68 3.64
CA CYS A 40 7.88 -0.57 3.00
C CYS A 40 8.12 -0.51 1.49
N THR A 41 8.16 -1.68 0.85
CA THR A 41 8.52 -1.82 -0.57
C THR A 41 7.29 -2.19 -1.39
N LEU A 42 6.96 -1.32 -2.33
CA LEU A 42 6.00 -1.58 -3.40
C LEU A 42 6.65 -2.40 -4.51
N THR A 43 5.96 -3.41 -5.01
CA THR A 43 6.37 -4.19 -6.18
C THR A 43 5.32 -4.07 -7.28
N CYS A 44 5.77 -3.76 -8.49
CA CYS A 44 4.94 -3.70 -9.68
C CYS A 44 5.05 -5.01 -10.50
N THR A 45 4.11 -5.26 -11.41
CA THR A 45 4.08 -6.47 -12.25
C THR A 45 5.31 -6.62 -13.17
N ASN A 46 5.99 -5.52 -13.49
CA ASN A 46 7.26 -5.50 -14.22
C ASN A 46 8.49 -5.85 -13.34
N ARG A 47 8.27 -6.30 -12.10
CA ARG A 47 9.28 -6.57 -11.06
C ARG A 47 10.12 -5.37 -10.63
N LYS A 48 9.76 -4.14 -11.03
CA LYS A 48 10.33 -2.95 -10.42
C LYS A 48 9.80 -2.82 -9.00
N THR A 49 10.70 -2.45 -8.10
CA THR A 49 10.38 -2.20 -6.70
C THR A 49 10.62 -0.73 -6.38
N THR A 50 9.68 -0.13 -5.65
CA THR A 50 9.76 1.26 -5.20
C THR A 50 9.58 1.29 -3.70
N LYS A 51 10.57 1.82 -2.98
CA LYS A 51 10.47 2.01 -1.55
C LYS A 51 9.63 3.24 -1.24
N LEU A 52 8.66 3.10 -0.34
CA LEU A 52 7.91 4.25 0.14
C LEU A 52 8.80 5.12 1.04
N PRO A 53 8.60 6.44 1.03
CA PRO A 53 9.38 7.33 1.86
C PRO A 53 9.04 7.07 3.34
N SER A 54 10.04 7.25 4.21
CA SER A 54 9.97 6.86 5.63
C SER A 54 8.94 7.63 6.45
N ASP A 55 8.48 8.77 5.95
CA ASP A 55 7.39 9.55 6.52
C ASP A 55 6.01 8.96 6.21
N VAL A 56 5.90 8.09 5.20
CA VAL A 56 4.66 7.42 4.79
C VAL A 56 4.57 6.00 5.35
N CYS A 57 5.70 5.30 5.42
CA CYS A 57 5.76 3.94 5.93
C CYS A 57 7.00 3.75 6.80
N SER A 58 6.74 3.39 8.07
CA SER A 58 7.77 3.00 9.03
C SER A 58 7.96 1.49 8.97
N PRO A 59 9.17 0.99 8.65
CA PRO A 59 9.42 -0.45 8.60
C PRO A 59 9.17 -1.09 9.97
N GLY A 60 8.34 -2.13 10.00
CA GLY A 60 7.94 -2.83 11.22
C GLY A 60 6.70 -2.28 11.93
N GLU A 61 6.13 -1.17 11.43
CA GLU A 61 4.85 -0.63 11.89
C GLU A 61 3.74 -1.23 11.02
N VAL A 62 3.11 -2.30 11.51
CA VAL A 62 2.06 -3.05 10.80
C VAL A 62 0.67 -2.45 11.08
N ASP A 63 0.56 -1.59 12.08
CA ASP A 63 -0.71 -1.03 12.52
C ASP A 63 -1.08 0.21 11.69
N CYS A 64 -2.21 0.11 11.00
CA CYS A 64 -2.85 1.25 10.35
C CYS A 64 -3.39 2.21 11.42
N THR A 65 -2.55 3.13 11.89
CA THR A 65 -2.99 4.24 12.76
C THR A 65 -3.61 5.36 11.90
N PRO A 66 -4.47 6.23 12.47
CA PRO A 66 -5.05 7.35 11.73
C PRO A 66 -4.00 8.29 11.11
N ASP A 67 -2.83 8.41 11.74
CA ASP A 67 -1.71 9.20 11.21
C ASP A 67 -1.09 8.54 9.97
N VAL A 68 -0.85 7.22 10.03
CA VAL A 68 -0.38 6.42 8.90
C VAL A 68 -1.38 6.43 7.75
N ALA A 69 -2.67 6.30 8.03
CA ALA A 69 -3.73 6.38 7.02
C ALA A 69 -3.72 7.74 6.30
N LYS A 70 -3.58 8.84 7.04
CA LYS A 70 -3.51 10.20 6.46
C LYS A 70 -2.26 10.40 5.61
N LYS A 71 -1.12 9.86 6.04
CA LYS A 71 0.15 9.89 5.28
C LYS A 71 0.04 9.08 3.99
N LEU A 72 -0.48 7.84 4.06
CA LEU A 72 -0.71 6.99 2.90
C LEU A 72 -1.71 7.61 1.92
N LYS A 73 -2.79 8.22 2.42
CA LYS A 73 -3.72 8.99 1.60
C LYS A 73 -3.00 10.09 0.83
N THR A 74 -2.25 10.92 1.55
CA THR A 74 -1.53 12.06 0.96
C THR A 74 -0.54 11.58 -0.09
N TRP A 75 0.20 10.51 0.21
CA TRP A 75 1.09 9.86 -0.74
C TRP A 75 0.34 9.38 -1.98
N ALA A 76 -0.73 8.59 -1.81
CA ALA A 76 -1.49 8.00 -2.90
C ALA A 76 -2.08 9.06 -3.85
N PHE A 77 -2.52 10.21 -3.34
CA PHE A 77 -3.05 11.30 -4.16
C PHE A 77 -2.00 12.32 -4.64
N SER A 78 -0.73 12.15 -4.25
CA SER A 78 0.40 12.95 -4.72
C SER A 78 1.21 12.30 -5.85
N LYS A 79 0.83 11.07 -6.26
CA LYS A 79 1.51 10.27 -7.28
C LYS A 79 0.78 10.31 -8.62
#